data_AF-A0A089M6S2-F1
#
_entry.id   AF-A0A089M6S2-F1
#
_cell.length_a   1.000
_cell.length_b   1.000
_cell.length_c   1.000
_cell.angle_alpha   90.00
_cell.angle_beta   90.00
_cell.angle_gamma   90.00
#
_symmetry.space_group_name_H-M   'P 1'
#
loop_
_entity.id
_entity.type
_entity.pdbx_description
1 polymer ?
#
loop_
_entity_poly.entity_id
_entity_poly.type
_entity_poly.pdbx_seq_one_letter_code
_entity_poly.pdbx_strand_id
1 'polypeptide(L)'
;MFADIGEKMEFPGVKRAKISKVFHTSKQKLLLLFDYGDEWHFIVQYLGVTEVKPGQKLPLIMESSGVVPNQYGGFEEEEEYEDEDS
;
A
#
# COMPACT_ATOMS: atom_id res chain seq x y z
N MET A 1 -12.46 9.78 -1.39
CA MET A 1 -12.62 8.43 -0.80
C MET A 1 -12.42 7.43 -1.92
N PHE A 2 -11.46 6.50 -1.80
CA PHE A 2 -11.26 5.46 -2.81
C PHE A 2 -12.25 4.33 -2.54
N ALA A 3 -12.93 3.86 -3.58
CA ALA A 3 -13.83 2.71 -3.44
C ALA A 3 -12.98 1.44 -3.32
N ASP A 4 -13.15 0.72 -2.22
CA ASP A 4 -12.65 -0.64 -2.08
C ASP A 4 -13.43 -1.62 -2.97
N ILE A 5 -12.81 -2.78 -3.16
CA ILE A 5 -13.19 -3.80 -4.13
C ILE A 5 -14.61 -4.33 -3.82
N GLY A 6 -15.56 -4.05 -4.71
CA GLY A 6 -16.91 -4.68 -4.69
C GLY A 6 -18.06 -3.72 -5.00
N GLU A 7 -17.91 -2.42 -4.75
CA GLU A 7 -18.98 -1.46 -4.98
C GLU A 7 -18.85 -0.74 -6.33
N LYS A 8 -19.93 -0.74 -7.12
CA LYS A 8 -20.04 0.12 -8.31
C LYS A 8 -20.27 1.55 -7.85
N MET A 9 -19.24 2.39 -7.95
CA MET A 9 -19.35 3.84 -7.74
C MET A 9 -18.74 4.64 -8.89
N GLU A 10 -19.22 5.89 -9.03
CA GLU A 10 -18.90 6.83 -10.11
C GLU A 10 -17.43 7.31 -10.13
N PHE A 11 -16.61 6.95 -9.14
CA PHE A 11 -15.24 7.43 -8.99
C PHE A 11 -14.21 6.40 -9.46
N PRO A 12 -13.18 6.82 -10.24
CA PRO A 12 -12.13 5.91 -10.68
C PRO A 12 -11.27 5.43 -9.49
N GLY A 13 -11.19 4.12 -9.28
CA GLY A 13 -10.29 3.51 -8.30
C GLY A 13 -8.80 3.67 -8.64
N VAL A 14 -7.92 3.30 -7.71
CA VAL A 14 -6.46 3.55 -7.79
C VAL A 14 -5.71 2.64 -8.77
N LYS A 15 -6.32 1.54 -9.23
CA LYS A 15 -5.67 0.53 -10.10
C LYS A 15 -5.00 1.12 -11.35
N ARG A 16 -5.51 2.24 -11.86
CA ARG A 16 -4.98 2.93 -13.05
C ARG A 16 -4.36 4.30 -12.74
N ALA A 17 -4.28 4.68 -11.47
CA ALA A 17 -3.67 5.93 -11.05
C ALA A 17 -2.16 5.84 -11.24
N LYS A 18 -1.62 6.66 -12.15
CA LYS A 18 -0.17 6.73 -12.38
C LYS A 18 0.45 7.66 -11.34
N ILE A 19 1.55 7.22 -10.72
CA ILE A 19 2.35 8.01 -9.77
C ILE A 19 2.79 9.35 -10.40
N SER A 20 3.11 9.36 -11.70
CA SER A 20 3.51 10.57 -12.44
C SER A 20 2.41 11.64 -12.60
N LYS A 21 1.15 11.31 -12.32
CA LYS A 21 0.05 12.30 -12.28
C LYS A 21 -0.04 13.04 -10.94
N VAL A 22 0.62 12.53 -9.90
CA VAL A 22 0.57 13.09 -8.55
C VAL A 22 1.88 13.79 -8.22
N PHE A 23 3.02 13.14 -8.52
CA PHE A 23 4.34 13.73 -8.32
C PHE A 23 4.86 14.30 -9.63
N HIS A 24 5.01 15.63 -9.65
CA HIS A 24 5.52 16.42 -10.76
C HIS A 24 6.94 16.94 -10.50
N THR A 25 7.28 17.19 -9.24
CA THR A 25 8.58 17.76 -8.83
C THR A 25 9.14 17.02 -7.63
N SER A 26 10.47 16.99 -7.51
CA SER A 26 11.14 16.35 -6.39
C SER A 26 10.73 16.97 -5.05
N LYS A 27 10.79 16.15 -3.99
CA LYS A 27 10.43 16.47 -2.61
C LYS A 27 8.93 16.65 -2.34
N GLN A 28 8.05 16.52 -3.32
CA GLN A 28 6.62 16.43 -3.07
C GLN A 28 6.31 15.21 -2.17
N LYS A 29 5.35 15.39 -1.26
CA LYS A 29 4.94 14.40 -0.27
C LYS A 29 3.47 14.05 -0.44
N LEU A 30 3.14 12.79 -0.22
CA LEU A 30 1.80 12.27 -0.12
C LEU A 30 1.66 11.59 1.25
N LEU A 31 0.56 11.90 1.95
CA LEU A 31 0.16 11.15 3.13
C LEU A 31 -0.67 9.96 2.67
N LEU A 32 -0.18 8.75 2.93
CA LEU A 32 -0.92 7.51 2.77
C LEU A 32 -1.42 7.09 4.15
N LEU A 33 -2.72 7.17 4.36
CA LEU A 33 -3.38 6.58 5.51
C LEU A 33 -3.70 5.13 5.17
N PHE A 34 -3.19 4.20 5.97
CA PHE A 34 -3.47 2.77 5.88
C PHE A 34 -4.12 2.33 7.18
N ASP A 35 -4.98 1.31 7.11
CA ASP A 35 -5.68 0.76 8.27
C ASP A 35 -6.43 1.85 9.06
N TYR A 36 -7.69 2.09 8.68
CA TYR A 36 -8.48 3.16 9.29
C TYR A 36 -8.85 2.90 10.76
N GLY A 37 -8.61 1.69 11.30
CA GLY A 37 -8.79 1.41 12.72
C GLY A 37 -7.64 1.96 13.56
N ASP A 38 -6.42 1.57 13.21
CA ASP A 38 -5.20 1.98 13.91
C ASP A 38 -4.59 3.30 13.38
N GLU A 39 -5.13 3.82 12.28
CA GLU A 39 -4.72 5.06 11.63
C GLU A 39 -3.21 5.12 11.31
N TRP A 40 -2.71 4.18 10.52
CA TRP A 40 -1.30 4.17 10.16
C TRP A 40 -0.99 5.27 9.14
N HIS A 41 -0.21 6.26 9.57
CA HIS A 41 0.18 7.41 8.76
C HIS A 41 1.54 7.20 8.10
N PHE A 42 1.57 7.00 6.78
CA PHE A 42 2.79 6.86 6.01
C PHE A 42 3.07 8.12 5.17
N ILE A 43 4.22 8.75 5.39
CA ILE A 43 4.68 9.84 4.54
C ILE A 43 5.46 9.27 3.36
N VAL A 44 4.87 9.33 2.18
CA VAL A 44 5.52 8.94 0.92
C VAL A 44 6.12 10.17 0.27
N GLN A 45 7.44 10.20 0.09
CA GLN A 45 8.14 11.31 -0.54
C GLN A 45 8.72 10.90 -1.88
N TYR A 46 8.43 11.69 -2.91
CA TYR A 46 9.06 11.52 -4.21
C TYR A 46 10.45 12.18 -4.22
N LEU A 47 11.50 11.37 -4.33
CA LEU A 47 12.88 11.85 -4.33
C LEU A 47 13.36 12.26 -5.73
N GLY A 48 12.91 11.57 -6.78
CA GLY A 48 13.26 11.86 -8.16
C GLY A 48 13.15 10.65 -9.08
N VAL A 49 13.63 10.78 -10.31
CA VAL A 49 13.77 9.69 -11.28
C VAL A 49 15.21 9.19 -11.25
N THR A 50 15.38 7.88 -11.32
CA THR A 50 16.68 7.23 -11.54
C THR A 50 16.56 6.25 -12.70
N GLU A 51 17.68 5.97 -13.37
CA GLU A 51 17.72 4.98 -14.44
C GLU A 51 17.62 3.56 -13.86
N VAL A 52 16.82 2.73 -14.52
CA VAL A 52 16.67 1.31 -14.18
C VAL A 52 17.60 0.52 -15.09
N LYS A 53 18.53 -0.25 -14.52
CA LYS A 53 19.48 -1.04 -15.32
C LYS A 53 18.74 -2.13 -16.11
N PRO A 54 19.22 -2.51 -17.32
CA PRO A 54 18.67 -3.64 -18.05
C PRO A 54 18.62 -4.91 -17.18
N GLY A 55 17.46 -5.55 -17.10
CA GLY A 55 17.25 -6.76 -16.28
C GLY A 55 17.07 -6.51 -14.78
N GLN A 56 17.10 -5.27 -14.30
CA GLN A 56 16.85 -4.95 -12.89
C GLN A 56 15.38 -5.21 -12.54
N LYS A 57 15.15 -6.09 -11.55
CA LYS A 57 13.82 -6.39 -11.03
C LYS A 57 13.36 -5.27 -10.09
N LEU A 58 12.08 -4.92 -10.19
CA LEU A 58 11.41 -3.92 -9.36
C LEU A 58 10.14 -4.53 -8.72
N PRO A 59 9.68 -4.02 -7.56
CA PRO A 59 10.30 -2.95 -6.75
C PRO A 59 11.61 -3.40 -6.09
N LEU A 60 12.46 -2.43 -5.73
CA LEU A 60 13.75 -2.68 -5.07
C LEU A 60 13.86 -1.80 -3.83
N ILE A 61 14.15 -2.42 -2.69
CA ILE A 61 14.47 -1.70 -1.45
C ILE A 61 15.96 -1.37 -1.48
N MET A 62 16.29 -0.07 -1.50
CA MET A 62 17.67 0.39 -1.47
C MET A 62 18.21 0.55 -0.04
N GLU A 63 17.35 0.96 0.87
CA GLU A 63 17.66 1.19 2.28
C GLU A 63 16.39 0.94 3.11
N SER A 64 16.57 0.41 4.31
CA SER A 64 15.51 0.29 5.32
C SER A 64 16.11 0.62 6.67
N SER A 65 15.38 1.35 7.49
CA SER A 65 15.81 1.75 8.83
C SER A 65 14.64 1.71 9.81
N GLY A 66 14.99 1.48 11.07
CA GLY A 66 14.00 1.27 12.13
C GLY A 66 13.48 -0.17 12.19
N VAL A 67 12.54 -0.39 13.10
CA VAL A 67 11.85 -1.66 13.28
C VAL A 67 10.45 -1.52 12.71
N VAL A 68 10.07 -2.41 11.81
CA VAL A 68 8.69 -2.45 11.30
C VAL A 68 7.76 -2.85 12.44
N PRO A 69 6.68 -2.11 12.71
CA PRO A 69 5.75 -2.48 13.77
C PRO A 69 5.07 -3.81 13.44
N ASN A 70 4.73 -4.60 14.46
CA ASN A 70 4.03 -5.86 14.27
C ASN A 70 2.65 -5.60 13.63
N GLN A 71 2.47 -6.02 12.38
CA GLN A 71 1.23 -5.86 11.63
C GLN A 71 0.33 -7.06 11.90
N TYR A 72 -0.58 -6.93 12.88
CA TYR A 72 -1.49 -7.98 13.36
C TYR A 72 -0.73 -9.27 13.66
N GLY A 73 -0.39 -9.48 14.94
CA GLY A 73 0.27 -10.71 15.40
C GLY A 73 -0.26 -11.91 14.63
N GLY A 74 0.64 -12.56 13.87
CA GLY A 74 0.26 -13.37 12.72
C GLY A 74 -0.93 -14.25 13.04
N PHE A 75 -1.97 -14.14 12.20
CA PHE A 75 -3.17 -14.98 12.26
C PHE A 75 -2.75 -16.39 12.70
N GLU A 76 -3.04 -16.76 13.95
CA GLU A 76 -3.08 -18.16 14.31
C GLU A 76 -4.07 -18.79 13.34
N GLU A 77 -3.62 -19.85 12.68
CA GLU A 77 -4.34 -20.59 11.65
C GLU A 77 -5.82 -20.75 12.05
N GLU A 78 -6.70 -20.46 11.09
CA GLU A 78 -8.16 -20.57 11.14
C GLU A 78 -8.63 -21.66 12.12
N GLU A 79 -9.28 -21.29 13.23
CA GLU A 79 -10.13 -22.27 13.93
C GLU A 79 -11.21 -22.70 12.94
N GLU A 80 -11.13 -23.97 12.52
CA GLU A 80 -12.11 -24.66 11.68
C GLU A 80 -13.46 -24.62 12.40
N TYR A 81 -14.35 -23.72 11.97
CA TYR A 81 -15.75 -23.75 12.41
C TYR A 81 -16.38 -25.00 11.80
N GLU A 82 -16.45 -26.09 12.56
CA GLU A 82 -17.31 -27.23 12.22
C GLU A 82 -18.77 -26.72 12.17
N ASP A 83 -19.35 -26.65 10.98
CA ASP A 83 -20.79 -26.50 10.79
C ASP A 83 -21.48 -27.74 11.40
N GLU A 84 -21.97 -27.63 12.63
CA GLU A 84 -22.98 -28.56 13.19
C GLU A 84 -24.32 -28.33 12.47
N ASP A 85 -24.49 -28.87 11.26
CA ASP A 85 -25.82 -29.22 10.74
C ASP A 85 -25.75 -30.22 9.58
N SER A 86 -25.95 -31.51 9.88
CA SER A 86 -26.68 -32.52 9.06
C SER A 86 -26.81 -33.87 9.76
#